data_AF-A0AB34ZEQ2-F1
#
_entry.id   AF-A0AB34ZEQ2-F1
#
_cell.length_a   1.000
_cell.length_b   1.000
_cell.length_c   1.000
_cell.angle_alpha   90.00
_cell.angle_beta   90.00
_cell.angle_gamma   90.00
#
_symmetry.space_group_name_H-M   'P 1'
#
loop_
_entity.id
_entity.type
_entity.pdbx_description
1 polymer ?
#
loop_
_entity_poly.entity_id
_entity_poly.type
_entity_poly.pdbx_seq_one_letter_code
_entity_poly.pdbx_strand_id
1 'polypeptide(L)' 'MDTTTPSLFEQLQQRLAATSEPLEVLNQFEAELLFAFPGEAAVVVELVSSWGHRLGVLTHDDLEGYV' A
#
# COMPACT_ATOMS: atom_id res chain seq x y z
N MET A 1 22.10 -1.88 -18.50
CA MET A 1 21.66 -1.85 -17.08
C MET A 1 20.52 -0.86 -17.02
N ASP A 2 19.36 -1.32 -17.45
CA ASP A 2 18.11 -0.58 -17.45
C ASP A 2 17.65 -0.56 -16.00
N THR A 3 18.13 0.42 -15.22
CA THR A 3 17.63 0.66 -13.87
C THR A 3 16.26 1.35 -14.00
N THR A 4 15.28 0.60 -14.50
CA THR A 4 13.87 0.94 -14.33
C THR A 4 13.61 0.95 -12.84
N THR A 5 13.52 2.15 -12.27
CA THR A 5 13.07 2.35 -10.90
C THR A 5 11.76 1.57 -10.74
N PRO A 6 11.68 0.62 -9.80
CA PRO A 6 10.48 -0.20 -9.63
C PRO A 6 9.29 0.71 -9.33
N SER A 7 8.15 0.40 -9.95
CA SER A 7 6.91 1.17 -9.73
C SER A 7 6.51 1.11 -8.25
N LEU A 8 5.76 2.10 -7.74
CA LEU A 8 5.29 2.09 -6.33
C LEU A 8 4.57 0.77 -5.97
N PHE A 9 3.75 0.26 -6.90
CA PHE A 9 3.09 -1.02 -6.75
C PHE A 9 4.07 -2.20 -6.66
N GLU A 10 5.13 -2.21 -7.47
CA GLU A 10 6.15 -3.27 -7.42
C GLU A 10 6.97 -3.21 -6.13
N GLN A 11 7.29 -2.00 -5.65
CA GLN A 11 7.96 -1.81 -4.36
C GLN A 11 7.11 -2.35 -3.22
N LEU A 12 5.81 -2.07 -3.22
CA LEU A 12 4.87 -2.63 -2.25
C LEU A 12 4.80 -4.15 -2.37
N GLN A 13 4.64 -4.70 -3.59
CA GLN A 13 4.57 -6.14 -3.83
C GLN A 13 5.84 -6.87 -3.35
N GLN A 14 7.03 -6.32 -3.61
CA GLN A 14 8.29 -6.89 -3.15
C GLN A 14 8.41 -6.88 -1.62
N ARG A 15 8.02 -5.77 -0.98
CA ARG A 15 8.03 -5.66 0.49
C ARG A 15 7.06 -6.65 1.12
N LEU A 16 5.86 -6.78 0.56
CA LEU A 16 4.85 -7.75 1.01
C LEU A 16 5.31 -9.19 0.84
N ALA A 17 6.00 -9.51 -0.26
CA ALA A 17 6.55 -10.85 -0.50
C ALA A 17 7.72 -11.20 0.45
N ALA A 18 8.41 -10.20 1.00
CA ALA A 18 9.58 -10.37 1.86
C ALA A 18 9.27 -10.29 3.36
N THR A 19 8.05 -9.88 3.75
CA THR A 19 7.62 -9.76 5.14
C THR A 19 6.73 -10.92 5.57
N SER A 20 6.72 -11.21 6.86
CA SER A 20 5.70 -12.09 7.49
C SER A 20 4.49 -11.28 7.99
N GLU A 21 4.58 -9.95 7.99
CA GLU A 21 3.59 -9.01 8.52
C GLU A 21 3.15 -8.03 7.41
N PRO A 22 2.32 -8.48 6.46
CA PRO A 22 1.95 -7.71 5.29
C PRO A 22 1.12 -6.46 5.63
N LEU A 23 0.31 -6.51 6.68
CA LEU A 23 -0.51 -5.37 7.12
C LEU A 23 0.34 -4.21 7.66
N GLU A 24 1.39 -4.49 8.44
CA GLU A 24 2.29 -3.45 8.94
C GLU A 24 3.06 -2.78 7.81
N VAL A 25 3.56 -3.56 6.86
CA VAL A 25 4.24 -3.03 5.68
C VAL A 25 3.32 -2.13 4.86
N LEU A 26 2.05 -2.52 4.70
CA LEU A 26 1.05 -1.72 3.99
C LEU A 26 0.82 -0.37 4.69
N ASN A 27 0.62 -0.39 6.02
CA ASN A 27 0.45 0.81 6.83
C ASN A 27 1.68 1.74 6.82
N GLN A 28 2.89 1.17 6.92
CA GLN A 28 4.12 1.95 6.80
C GLN A 28 4.23 2.60 5.43
N PHE A 29 3.89 1.86 4.36
CA PHE A 29 3.94 2.37 3.00
C PHE A 29 2.94 3.51 2.78
N GLU A 30 1.74 3.40 3.35
CA GLU A 30 0.76 4.49 3.37
C GLU A 30 1.34 5.74 4.05
N ALA A 31 1.91 5.59 5.25
CA ALA A 31 2.50 6.70 5.98
C ALA A 31 3.67 7.37 5.21
N GLU A 32 4.50 6.57 4.53
CA GLU A 32 5.56 7.10 3.64
C GLU A 32 4.97 7.93 2.50
N LEU A 33 3.91 7.44 1.85
CA LEU A 33 3.24 8.16 0.77
C LEU A 33 2.50 9.42 1.26
N LEU A 34 1.84 9.36 2.41
CA LEU A 34 1.18 10.51 3.03
C LEU A 34 2.19 11.61 3.39
N PHE A 35 3.37 11.21 3.84
CA PHE A 35 4.46 12.16 4.12
C PHE A 35 5.01 12.80 2.83
N ALA A 36 5.14 12.02 1.76
CA ALA A 36 5.62 12.53 0.46
C ALA A 36 4.56 13.37 -0.28
N PHE A 37 3.29 13.03 -0.14
CA PHE A 37 2.14 13.63 -0.82
C PHE A 37 1.05 14.08 0.17
N PRO A 38 1.34 15.05 1.05
CA PRO A 38 0.39 15.47 2.09
C PRO A 38 -0.89 16.12 1.53
N GLY A 39 -0.85 16.61 0.28
CA GLY A 39 -2.02 17.19 -0.40
C GLY A 39 -2.97 16.15 -1.01
N GLU A 40 -2.56 14.89 -1.11
CA GLU A 40 -3.28 13.82 -1.80
C GLU A 40 -3.64 12.68 -0.85
N ALA A 41 -3.79 12.99 0.44
CA ALA A 41 -3.97 11.98 1.48
C ALA A 41 -5.12 11.00 1.21
N ALA A 42 -6.27 11.50 0.76
CA ALA A 42 -7.41 10.66 0.40
C ALA A 42 -7.09 9.71 -0.76
N VAL A 43 -6.35 10.18 -1.77
CA VAL A 43 -5.94 9.37 -2.93
C VAL A 43 -4.94 8.31 -2.52
N VAL A 44 -3.99 8.66 -1.64
CA VAL A 44 -3.00 7.71 -1.11
C VAL A 44 -3.69 6.59 -0.34
N VAL A 45 -4.58 6.92 0.59
CA VAL A 45 -5.33 5.93 1.38
C VAL A 45 -6.17 5.03 0.47
N GLU A 46 -6.90 5.61 -0.50
CA GLU A 46 -7.71 4.83 -1.45
C GLU A 46 -6.85 3.90 -2.32
N LEU A 47 -5.69 4.38 -2.77
CA LEU A 47 -4.76 3.62 -3.59
C LEU A 47 -4.15 2.45 -2.81
N VAL A 48 -3.66 2.72 -1.59
CA VAL A 48 -3.05 1.70 -0.73
C VAL A 48 -4.09 0.67 -0.29
N SER A 49 -5.29 1.10 0.06
CA SER A 49 -6.43 0.21 0.37
C SER A 49 -6.78 -0.68 -0.83
N SER A 50 -6.86 -0.10 -2.03
CA SER A 50 -7.11 -0.85 -3.27
C SER A 50 -6.02 -1.89 -3.55
N TRP A 51 -4.76 -1.55 -3.31
CA TRP A 51 -3.63 -2.47 -3.47
C TRP A 51 -3.62 -3.57 -2.39
N GLY A 52 -3.88 -3.22 -1.13
CA GLY A 52 -4.02 -4.16 -0.03
C GLY A 52 -5.12 -5.19 -0.29
N HIS A 53 -6.28 -4.75 -0.77
CA HIS A 53 -7.38 -5.63 -1.17
C HIS A 53 -6.97 -6.52 -2.36
N ARG A 54 -6.34 -5.95 -3.38
CA ARG A 54 -5.91 -6.71 -4.59
C ARG A 54 -4.84 -7.76 -4.27
N LEU A 55 -3.95 -7.47 -3.33
CA LEU A 55 -2.88 -8.36 -2.90
C LEU A 55 -3.34 -9.37 -1.82
N GLY A 56 -4.61 -9.29 -1.39
CA GLY A 56 -5.18 -10.17 -0.37
C GLY A 56 -4.68 -9.89 1.05
N VAL A 57 -4.08 -8.72 1.27
CA VAL A 57 -3.58 -8.25 2.58
C VAL A 57 -4.72 -7.70 3.43
N LEU A 58 -5.60 -6.90 2.82
CA LEU A 58 -6.82 -6.42 3.46
C LEU A 58 -7.94 -7.41 3.16
N THR A 59 -8.58 -7.92 4.22
CA THR A 59 -9.78 -8.74 4.08
C THR A 59 -11.00 -7.83 4.04
N HIS A 60 -12.07 -8.29 3.38
CA HIS A 60 -13.30 -7.51 3.16
C HIS A 60 -13.85 -6.86 4.44
N ASP A 61 -13.63 -7.48 5.60
CA ASP A 61 -14.02 -7.01 6.93
C ASP A 61 -13.46 -5.62 7.30
N ASP A 62 -12.28 -5.26 6.77
CA ASP A 62 -11.63 -3.96 7.02
C ASP A 62 -12.28 -2.81 6.20
N LEU A 63 -12.88 -3.14 5.05
CA LEU A 63 -13.55 -2.18 4.16
C LEU A 63 -14.99 -1.87 4.62
N GLU A 64 -15.62 -2.74 5.41
CA GLU A 64 -17.00 -2.54 5.87
C GLU A 64 -17.13 -1.45 6.97
N GLY A 65 -16.02 -0.97 7.53
CA GLY A 65 -15.99 0.13 8.49
C GLY A 65 -16.18 1.54 7.89
N TYR A 66 -16.29 1.67 6.56
CA TYR A 66 -16.35 2.96 5.85
C TYR A 66 -17.74 3.33 5.30
N VAL A 67 -18.82 2.63 5.69
CA VAL A 67 -20.21 2.96 5.29
C VAL A 67 -20.94 3.80 6.34
#